data_AF-A0A3D0H7U3-F1
#
_entry.id   AF-A0A3D0H7U3-F1
#
_cell.length_a   1.000
_cell.length_b   1.000
_cell.length_c   1.000
_cell.angle_alpha   90.00
_cell.angle_beta   90.00
_cell.angle_gamma   90.00
#
_symmetry.space_group_name_H-M   'P 1'
#
loop_
_entity.id
_entity.type
_entity.pdbx_description
1 polymer ?
#
loop_
_entity_poly.entity_id
_entity_poly.type
_entity_poly.pdbx_seq_one_letter_code
_entity_poly.pdbx_strand_id
1 'polypeptide(L)'
;DKQAKLKAIWENPSIASICSQMPSLTIVSANVAAARDLTALSRKDVEMLNRYAMETQSGYCAGCGNICLDAVGGKVPVSDVMRCLMYYRDYGDRDLARNVFAGLTGETRFQLAEVDYSRAERL
;
A
#
# COMPACT_ATOMS: atom_id res chain seq x y z
N ASP A 1 -0.06 15.04 -9.71
CA ASP A 1 -0.39 13.80 -8.98
C ASP A 1 0.36 13.54 -7.69
N LYS A 2 1.65 13.19 -7.69
CA LYS A 2 2.31 12.68 -6.46
C LYS A 2 2.23 13.64 -5.26
N GLN A 3 2.36 14.95 -5.51
CA GLN A 3 2.30 15.96 -4.46
C GLN A 3 0.88 16.26 -3.94
N ALA A 4 -0.14 16.14 -4.80
CA ALA A 4 -1.53 16.30 -4.39
C ALA A 4 -1.95 15.20 -3.39
N LYS A 5 -1.41 13.98 -3.55
CA LYS A 5 -1.62 12.88 -2.59
C LYS A 5 -1.07 13.21 -1.19
N LEU A 6 0.10 13.84 -1.11
CA LEU A 6 0.68 14.25 0.18
C LEU A 6 -0.18 15.32 0.86
N LYS A 7 -0.62 16.32 0.10
CA LYS A 7 -1.51 17.37 0.62
C LYS A 7 -2.84 16.82 1.12
N ALA A 8 -3.46 15.92 0.37
CA ALA A 8 -4.70 15.27 0.80
C ALA A 8 -4.55 14.51 2.12
N ILE A 9 -3.37 13.94 2.38
CA ILE A 9 -3.06 13.27 3.64
C ILE A 9 -2.84 14.30 4.77
N TRP A 10 -2.09 15.37 4.52
CA TRP A 10 -1.83 16.42 5.52
C TRP A 10 -3.07 17.24 5.89
N GLU A 11 -4.02 17.42 4.97
CA GLU A 11 -5.30 18.10 5.24
C GLU A 11 -6.29 17.20 6.01
N ASN A 12 -6.01 15.89 6.13
CA ASN A 12 -6.86 14.98 6.87
C ASN A 12 -6.46 14.95 8.37
N PRO A 13 -7.29 15.49 9.28
CA PRO A 13 -6.95 15.59 10.70
C PRO A 13 -6.87 14.22 11.40
N SER A 14 -7.39 13.16 10.79
CA SER A 14 -7.32 11.79 11.33
C SER A 14 -5.98 11.12 11.06
N ILE A 15 -5.09 11.73 10.27
CA ILE A 15 -3.78 11.17 9.92
C ILE A 15 -2.67 12.01 10.55
N ALA A 16 -1.94 11.41 11.50
CA ALA A 16 -0.89 12.12 12.22
C ALA A 16 0.39 12.31 11.41
N SER A 17 0.74 11.36 10.53
CA SER A 17 1.96 11.41 9.73
C SER A 17 1.89 10.50 8.50
N ILE A 18 2.79 10.73 7.55
CA ILE A 18 2.96 9.89 6.36
C ILE A 18 4.42 9.44 6.24
N CYS A 19 4.62 8.15 5.97
CA CYS A 19 5.91 7.61 5.60
C CYS A 19 6.01 7.55 4.07
N SER A 20 6.72 8.51 3.46
CA SER A 20 6.95 8.54 2.02
C SER A 20 8.35 8.02 1.70
N GLN A 21 8.44 6.96 0.88
CA GLN A 21 9.73 6.51 0.35
C GLN A 21 10.27 7.55 -0.65
N MET A 22 11.53 7.92 -0.49
CA MET A 22 12.17 8.95 -1.33
C MET A 22 13.54 8.44 -1.84
N PRO A 23 13.56 7.54 -2.84
CA PRO A 23 14.80 6.89 -3.30
C PRO A 23 15.72 7.82 -4.11
N SER A 24 15.34 9.08 -4.36
CA SER A 24 16.17 10.05 -5.08
C SER A 24 16.00 11.47 -4.53
N LEU A 25 17.05 12.29 -4.69
CA LEU A 25 17.03 13.71 -4.29
C LEU A 25 15.95 14.51 -5.02
N THR A 26 15.57 14.10 -6.23
CA THR A 26 14.46 14.70 -6.99
C THR A 26 13.13 14.50 -6.27
N ILE A 27 12.88 13.29 -5.74
CA ILE A 27 11.65 13.00 -5.00
C ILE A 27 11.66 13.74 -3.65
N VAL A 28 12.80 13.77 -2.96
CA VAL A 28 12.95 14.56 -1.71
C VAL A 28 12.62 16.03 -1.96
N SER A 29 13.26 16.64 -2.96
CA SER A 29 13.05 18.05 -3.31
C SER A 29 11.58 18.34 -3.65
N ALA A 30 10.94 17.44 -4.41
CA ALA A 30 9.53 17.59 -4.76
C ALA A 30 8.60 17.48 -3.54
N ASN A 31 8.86 16.54 -2.62
CA ASN A 31 8.07 16.37 -1.40
C ASN A 31 8.25 17.56 -0.44
N VAL A 32 9.48 18.08 -0.31
CA VAL A 32 9.76 19.28 0.47
C VAL A 32 9.05 20.50 -0.12
N ALA A 33 9.08 20.66 -1.43
CA ALA A 33 8.36 21.75 -2.09
C ALA A 33 6.85 21.67 -1.81
N ALA A 34 6.25 20.48 -1.87
CA ALA A 34 4.84 20.30 -1.56
C ALA A 34 4.50 20.54 -0.08
N ALA A 35 5.37 20.13 0.84
CA ALA A 35 5.20 20.37 2.27
C ALA A 35 5.27 21.87 2.62
N ARG A 36 6.06 22.64 1.87
CA ARG A 36 6.19 24.10 2.05
C ARG A 36 5.11 24.91 1.33
N ASP A 37 4.45 24.31 0.34
CA ASP A 37 3.35 24.94 -0.38
C ASP A 37 2.06 24.83 0.43
N LEU A 38 1.73 25.90 1.16
CA LEU A 38 0.55 26.01 2.01
C LEU A 38 -0.76 26.26 1.23
N THR A 39 -0.72 26.21 -0.11
CA THR A 39 -1.95 26.28 -0.92
C THR A 39 -2.81 25.05 -0.66
N ALA A 40 -3.98 25.26 -0.08
CA ALA A 40 -4.94 24.19 0.17
C ALA A 40 -5.48 23.60 -1.14
N LEU A 41 -5.87 22.33 -1.11
CA LEU A 41 -6.57 21.70 -2.21
C LEU A 41 -7.90 22.43 -2.46
N SER A 42 -8.19 22.71 -3.74
CA SER A 42 -9.49 23.26 -4.09
C SER A 42 -10.58 22.20 -3.93
N ARG A 43 -11.84 22.62 -3.83
CA ARG A 43 -12.98 21.69 -3.85
C ARG A 43 -12.94 20.74 -5.05
N LYS A 44 -12.54 21.26 -6.21
CA LYS A 44 -12.43 20.49 -7.45
C LYS A 44 -11.34 19.41 -7.37
N ASP A 45 -10.22 19.70 -6.72
CA ASP A 45 -9.14 18.72 -6.50
C ASP A 45 -9.63 17.59 -5.60
N VAL A 46 -10.32 17.93 -4.50
CA VAL A 46 -10.90 16.93 -3.58
C VAL A 46 -11.95 16.06 -4.29
N GLU A 47 -12.83 16.65 -5.09
CA GLU A 47 -13.82 15.92 -5.89
C GLU A 47 -13.15 14.94 -6.87
N MET A 48 -12.04 15.34 -7.51
CA MET A 48 -11.27 14.48 -8.41
C MET A 48 -10.59 13.33 -7.66
N LEU A 49 -9.99 13.61 -6.50
CA LEU A 49 -9.37 12.57 -5.66
C LEU A 49 -10.39 11.55 -5.16
N ASN A 50 -11.58 12.01 -4.74
CA ASN A 50 -12.67 11.13 -4.33
C ASN A 50 -13.17 10.26 -5.48
N ARG A 51 -13.35 10.84 -6.69
CA ARG A 51 -13.73 10.07 -7.87
C ARG A 51 -12.69 9.00 -8.19
N TYR A 52 -11.41 9.37 -8.21
CA TYR A 52 -10.31 8.43 -8.43
C TYR A 52 -10.32 7.30 -7.40
N ALA A 53 -10.52 7.61 -6.12
CA ALA A 53 -10.62 6.61 -5.06
C ALA A 53 -11.79 5.64 -5.29
N MET A 54 -12.96 6.14 -5.69
CA MET A 54 -14.13 5.30 -6.01
C MET A 54 -13.91 4.41 -7.24
N GLU A 55 -13.26 4.94 -8.27
CA GLU A 55 -12.96 4.21 -9.51
C GLU A 55 -11.87 3.15 -9.32
N THR A 56 -10.96 3.35 -8.37
CA THR A 56 -9.82 2.45 -8.11
C THR A 56 -9.95 1.65 -6.81
N GLN A 57 -11.11 1.69 -6.15
CA GLN A 57 -11.31 1.06 -4.84
C GLN A 57 -11.06 -0.46 -4.84
N SER A 58 -11.28 -1.14 -5.97
CA SER A 58 -11.00 -2.58 -6.06
C SER A 58 -9.51 -2.93 -5.96
N GLY A 59 -8.63 -1.94 -6.14
CA GLY A 59 -7.18 -2.11 -6.06
C GLY A 59 -6.57 -1.79 -4.69
N TYR A 60 -7.34 -1.26 -3.73
CA TYR A 60 -6.79 -0.95 -2.40
C TYR A 60 -6.94 -2.15 -1.45
N CYS A 61 -5.94 -2.34 -0.58
CA CYS A 61 -6.01 -3.35 0.46
C CYS A 61 -6.85 -2.84 1.64
N ALA A 62 -7.98 -3.51 1.93
CA ALA A 62 -8.85 -3.17 3.07
C ALA A 62 -8.34 -3.65 4.43
N GLY A 63 -7.37 -4.58 4.46
CA GLY A 63 -6.82 -5.11 5.71
C GLY A 63 -6.27 -6.53 5.57
N CYS A 64 -5.12 -6.70 4.93
CA CYS A 64 -4.54 -8.04 4.74
C CYS A 64 -4.15 -8.74 6.05
N GLY A 65 -3.85 -7.96 7.11
CA GLY A 65 -3.43 -8.49 8.42
C GLY A 65 -4.58 -8.96 9.32
N ASN A 66 -5.83 -8.67 8.98
CA ASN A 66 -7.01 -9.07 9.75
C ASN A 66 -8.07 -9.66 8.83
N ILE A 67 -8.56 -8.92 7.83
CA ILE A 67 -9.64 -9.36 6.94
C ILE A 67 -9.23 -10.58 6.13
N CYS A 68 -8.14 -10.48 5.35
CA CYS A 68 -7.70 -11.59 4.50
C CYS A 68 -7.09 -12.74 5.33
N LEU A 69 -6.36 -12.41 6.40
CA LEU A 69 -5.78 -13.38 7.32
C LEU A 69 -6.86 -14.25 7.97
N ASP A 70 -7.93 -13.65 8.47
CA ASP A 70 -9.05 -14.36 9.09
C ASP A 70 -9.82 -15.21 8.07
N ALA A 71 -9.92 -14.73 6.82
CA ALA A 71 -10.58 -15.46 5.74
C ALA A 71 -9.88 -16.78 5.41
N VAL A 72 -8.54 -16.83 5.54
CA VAL A 72 -7.73 -18.05 5.38
C VAL A 72 -7.51 -18.81 6.69
N GLY A 73 -8.15 -18.38 7.79
CA GLY A 73 -8.07 -19.02 9.09
C GLY A 73 -6.71 -18.88 9.78
N GLY A 74 -5.97 -17.81 9.52
CA GLY A 74 -4.68 -17.55 10.15
C GLY A 74 -3.54 -18.47 9.70
N LYS A 75 -3.76 -19.30 8.66
CA LYS A 75 -2.84 -20.36 8.25
C LYS A 75 -1.54 -19.86 7.61
N VAL A 76 -1.56 -18.67 7.02
CA VAL A 76 -0.42 -18.11 6.29
C VAL A 76 -0.27 -16.61 6.58
N PRO A 77 0.95 -16.06 6.54
CA PRO A 77 1.20 -14.66 6.83
C PRO A 77 0.85 -13.78 5.62
N VAL A 78 -0.45 -13.54 5.39
CA VAL A 78 -0.96 -12.83 4.21
C VAL A 78 -0.32 -11.45 4.07
N SER A 79 -0.20 -10.68 5.16
CA SER A 79 0.40 -9.34 5.14
C SER A 79 1.85 -9.34 4.64
N ASP A 80 2.66 -10.31 5.06
CA ASP A 80 4.05 -10.42 4.64
C ASP A 80 4.20 -10.81 3.17
N VAL A 81 3.36 -11.74 2.70
CA VAL A 81 3.38 -12.16 1.29
C VAL A 81 2.88 -11.03 0.39
N MET A 82 1.80 -10.34 0.77
CA MET A 82 1.30 -9.18 0.03
C MET A 82 2.34 -8.05 -0.02
N ARG A 83 3.10 -7.85 1.07
CA ARG A 83 4.22 -6.90 1.09
C ARG A 83 5.34 -7.31 0.13
N CYS A 84 5.70 -8.58 0.06
CA CYS A 84 6.67 -9.08 -0.93
C CYS A 84 6.18 -8.84 -2.36
N LEU A 85 4.91 -9.11 -2.64
CA LEU A 85 4.30 -8.87 -3.95
C LEU A 85 4.29 -7.39 -4.31
N MET A 86 3.99 -6.51 -3.35
CA MET A 86 4.03 -5.06 -3.54
C MET A 86 5.44 -4.58 -3.91
N TYR A 87 6.47 -5.06 -3.20
CA TYR A 87 7.87 -4.74 -3.55
C TYR A 87 8.21 -5.21 -4.97
N TYR A 88 7.79 -6.42 -5.34
CA TYR A 88 8.11 -6.99 -6.64
C TYR A 88 7.39 -6.32 -7.80
N ARG A 89 6.08 -6.08 -7.66
CA ARG A 89 5.18 -5.63 -8.74
C ARG A 89 5.05 -4.12 -8.80
N ASP A 90 4.78 -3.49 -7.66
CA ASP A 90 4.42 -2.07 -7.62
C ASP A 90 5.66 -1.18 -7.49
N TYR A 91 6.61 -1.56 -6.62
CA TYR A 91 7.82 -0.77 -6.41
C TYR A 91 8.93 -1.16 -7.40
N GLY A 92 8.84 -2.33 -8.01
CA GLY A 92 9.86 -2.87 -8.91
C GLY A 92 11.16 -3.31 -8.21
N ASP A 93 11.20 -3.28 -6.87
CA ASP A 93 12.33 -3.71 -6.06
C ASP A 93 12.31 -5.24 -5.88
N ARG A 94 12.69 -5.92 -6.96
CA ARG A 94 12.60 -7.38 -7.05
C ARG A 94 13.58 -8.09 -6.12
N ASP A 95 14.72 -7.47 -5.83
CA ASP A 95 15.73 -8.08 -4.95
C ASP A 95 15.30 -7.98 -3.49
N LEU A 96 14.77 -6.82 -3.05
CA LEU A 96 14.14 -6.72 -1.74
C LEU A 96 12.99 -7.71 -1.59
N ALA A 97 12.11 -7.80 -2.60
CA ALA A 97 11.00 -8.73 -2.58
C ALA A 97 11.44 -10.19 -2.39
N ARG A 98 12.45 -10.63 -3.15
CA ARG A 98 13.00 -11.99 -3.05
C ARG A 98 13.68 -12.22 -1.70
N ASN A 99 14.45 -11.26 -1.21
CA ASN A 99 15.14 -11.37 0.07
C ASN A 99 14.15 -11.50 1.24
N VAL A 100 13.10 -10.66 1.24
CA VAL A 100 12.06 -10.73 2.28
C VAL A 100 11.29 -12.06 2.18
N PHE A 101 10.94 -12.50 0.98
CA PHE A 101 10.23 -13.77 0.78
C PHE A 101 11.09 -15.00 1.14
N ALA A 102 12.40 -14.95 0.89
CA ALA A 102 13.34 -16.01 1.27
C ALA A 102 13.44 -16.19 2.79
N GLY A 103 13.18 -15.13 3.57
CA GLY A 103 13.13 -15.16 5.03
C GLY A 103 11.95 -15.96 5.61
N LEU A 104 10.94 -16.31 4.80
CA LEU A 104 9.86 -17.21 5.23
C LEU A 104 10.39 -18.63 5.45
N THR A 105 9.74 -19.42 6.31
CA THR A 105 10.13 -20.83 6.50
C THR A 105 9.71 -21.66 5.28
N GLY A 106 10.35 -22.83 5.10
CA GLY A 106 9.95 -23.77 4.06
C GLY A 106 8.51 -24.26 4.23
N GLU A 107 8.09 -24.50 5.48
CA GLU A 107 6.72 -24.89 5.82
C GLU A 107 5.71 -23.80 5.45
N THR A 108 5.97 -22.53 5.79
CA THR A 108 5.10 -21.42 5.41
C THR A 108 4.98 -21.32 3.89
N ARG A 109 6.08 -21.45 3.15
CA ARG A 109 6.04 -21.44 1.68
C ARG A 109 5.25 -22.59 1.08
N PHE A 110 5.33 -23.77 1.68
CA PHE A 110 4.51 -24.92 1.28
C PHE A 110 3.03 -24.64 1.55
N GLN A 111 2.67 -24.18 2.75
CA GLN A 111 1.30 -23.85 3.11
C GLN A 111 0.67 -22.79 2.20
N LEU A 112 1.46 -21.82 1.70
CA LEU A 112 0.97 -20.82 0.74
C LEU A 112 0.34 -21.44 -0.51
N ALA A 113 0.83 -22.59 -0.97
CA ALA A 113 0.30 -23.29 -2.14
C ALA A 113 -0.95 -24.15 -1.84
N GLU A 114 -1.15 -24.52 -0.57
CA GLU A 114 -2.19 -25.46 -0.14
C GLU A 114 -3.44 -24.77 0.42
N VAL A 115 -3.34 -23.51 0.83
CA VAL A 115 -4.46 -22.75 1.38
C VAL A 115 -5.50 -22.43 0.30
N ASP A 116 -6.78 -22.65 0.63
CA ASP A 116 -7.89 -22.14 -0.16
C ASP A 116 -8.11 -20.64 0.11
N TYR A 117 -7.85 -19.82 -0.91
CA TYR A 117 -8.04 -18.37 -0.87
C TYR A 117 -9.43 -17.92 -1.31
N SER A 118 -10.31 -18.83 -1.75
CA SER A 118 -11.59 -18.49 -2.38
C SER A 118 -12.47 -17.59 -1.51
N ARG A 119 -12.42 -17.75 -0.19
CA ARG A 119 -13.13 -16.86 0.74
C ARG A 119 -12.55 -15.46 0.76
N ALA A 120 -11.22 -15.32 0.72
CA ALA A 120 -10.55 -14.03 0.70
C ALA A 120 -10.77 -13.29 -0.63
N GLU A 121 -10.86 -14.01 -1.75
CA GLU A 121 -11.09 -13.45 -3.09
C GLU A 121 -12.52 -12.91 -3.31
N ARG A 122 -13.46 -13.25 -2.43
CA ARG A 122 -14.86 -12.79 -2.49
C ARG A 122 -15.17 -11.59 -1.59
N LEU A 123 -14.16 -11.09 -0.86
CA LEU A 123 -14.28 -9.90 0.01
C LEU A 123 -14.13 -8.63 -0.81
#